data_AF-A0A965IKR1-F1
#
_entry.id   AF-A0A965IKR1-F1
#
_cell.length_a   1.000
_cell.length_b   1.000
_cell.length_c   1.000
_cell.angle_alpha   90.00
_cell.angle_beta   90.00
_cell.angle_gamma   90.00
#
_symmetry.space_group_name_H-M   'P 1'
#
loop_
_entity.id
_entity.type
_entity.pdbx_description
1 polymer ?
#
loop_
_entity_poly.entity_id
_entity_poly.type
_entity_poly.pdbx_seq_one_letter_code
_entity_poly.pdbx_strand_id
1 'polypeptide(L)' 'MMLSPLFKAVQEDVMCTVRVVNTFESLAAHVELDGDVTVGPGDEVLVHGEEIRVPYGETRE' A
#
# COMPACT_ATOMS: atom_id res chain seq x y z
N MET A 1 -20.95 -9.25 8.35
CA MET A 1 -20.76 -10.34 9.33
C MET A 1 -20.20 -9.71 10.60
N MET A 2 -20.81 -9.97 11.76
CA MET A 2 -20.39 -9.44 13.06
C MET A 2 -19.00 -9.97 13.42
N LEU A 3 -18.03 -9.10 13.69
CA LEU A 3 -16.69 -9.49 14.11
C LEU A 3 -16.70 -9.82 15.61
N SER A 4 -16.47 -11.09 15.93
CA SER A 4 -16.32 -11.60 17.29
C SER A 4 -15.06 -11.02 17.96
N PRO A 5 -15.10 -10.59 19.23
CA PRO A 5 -13.99 -9.90 19.91
C PRO A 5 -12.82 -10.82 20.35
N LEU A 6 -12.72 -12.03 19.81
CA LEU A 6 -11.76 -13.05 20.25
C LEU A 6 -10.51 -13.19 19.36
N PHE A 7 -10.47 -12.55 18.20
CA PHE A 7 -9.32 -12.59 17.30
C PHE A 7 -8.63 -11.23 17.29
N LYS A 8 -7.48 -11.12 17.98
CA LYS A 8 -6.61 -9.96 17.84
C LYS A 8 -5.99 -10.01 16.44
N ALA A 9 -6.15 -8.95 15.66
CA ALA A 9 -5.47 -8.83 14.37
C ALA A 9 -3.94 -8.94 14.59
N VAL A 10 -3.29 -9.76 13.77
CA VAL A 10 -1.82 -9.79 13.72
C VAL A 10 -1.39 -8.61 12.87
N GLN A 11 -0.47 -7.81 13.39
CA GLN A 11 0.13 -6.69 12.69
C GLN A 11 1.61 -6.98 12.49
N GLU A 12 2.08 -6.78 11.27
CA GLU A 12 3.47 -6.96 10.86
C GLU A 12 3.89 -5.75 10.03
N ASP A 13 5.07 -5.21 10.32
CA ASP A 13 5.67 -4.12 9.55
C ASP A 13 6.66 -4.71 8.54
N VAL A 14 6.46 -4.39 7.27
CA VAL A 14 7.30 -4.85 6.16
C VAL A 14 7.75 -3.68 5.31
N MET A 15 8.93 -3.81 4.70
CA MET A 15 9.39 -2.81 3.73
C MET A 15 8.55 -2.90 2.46
N CYS A 16 8.42 -1.78 1.76
CA CYS A 16 7.69 -1.73 0.50
C CYS A 16 8.27 -0.65 -0.42
N THR A 17 7.99 -0.79 -1.71
CA THR A 17 8.26 0.21 -2.75
C THR A 17 6.93 0.82 -3.21
N VAL A 18 6.86 2.15 -3.28
CA VAL A 18 5.66 2.88 -3.71
C VAL A 18 5.92 3.58 -5.03
N ARG A 19 5.34 3.04 -6.10
CA ARG A 19 5.38 3.63 -7.43
C ARG A 19 4.20 4.57 -7.63
N VAL A 20 4.49 5.85 -7.89
CA VAL A 20 3.47 6.86 -8.17
C VAL A 20 3.61 7.35 -9.61
N VAL A 21 2.52 7.24 -10.37
CA VAL A 21 2.41 7.67 -11.77
C VAL A 21 1.39 8.81 -11.83
N ASN A 22 1.79 9.97 -12.36
CA ASN A 22 0.90 11.11 -12.56
C ASN A 22 1.11 11.66 -13.97
N THR A 23 0.59 10.97 -14.98
CA THR A 23 0.73 11.35 -16.39
C THR A 23 -0.63 11.55 -17.04
N PHE A 24 -0.64 11.90 -18.34
CA PHE A 24 -1.88 12.01 -19.09
C PHE A 24 -2.58 10.65 -19.25
N GLU A 25 -1.80 9.59 -19.41
CA GLU A 25 -2.27 8.23 -19.66
C GLU A 25 -2.79 7.54 -18.39
N SER A 26 -2.22 7.87 -17.22
CA SER A 26 -2.55 7.19 -15.96
C SER A 26 -2.30 8.04 -14.72
N LEU A 27 -3.14 7.84 -13.71
CA LEU A 27 -2.96 8.34 -12.36
C LEU A 27 -3.08 7.16 -11.38
N ALA A 28 -1.97 6.76 -10.77
CA ALA A 28 -1.91 5.58 -9.91
C ALA A 28 -0.87 5.70 -8.80
N ALA A 29 -1.13 5.00 -7.69
CA ALA A 29 -0.17 4.74 -6.63
C ALA A 29 -0.16 3.23 -6.37
N HIS A 30 0.86 2.54 -6.86
CA HIS A 30 1.04 1.10 -6.69
C HIS A 30 2.01 0.84 -5.56
N VAL A 31 1.67 -0.12 -4.71
CA VAL A 31 2.50 -0.56 -3.59
C VAL A 31 2.93 -2.00 -3.86
N GLU A 32 4.22 -2.23 -3.80
CA GLU A 32 4.83 -3.55 -3.86
C GLU A 32 5.44 -3.84 -2.49
N LEU A 33 4.94 -4.87 -1.81
CA LEU A 33 5.44 -5.30 -0.51
C LEU A 33 6.65 -6.20 -0.71
N ASP A 34 7.72 -5.96 0.06
CA ASP A 34 8.93 -6.76 -0.02
C ASP A 34 8.74 -8.12 0.69
N GLY A 35 9.44 -9.15 0.19
CA GLY A 35 9.43 -10.48 0.81
C GLY A 35 8.26 -11.36 0.36
N ASP A 36 7.85 -12.28 1.22
CA ASP A 36 6.80 -13.28 0.94
C ASP A 36 5.52 -12.95 1.72
N VAL A 37 5.02 -11.72 1.54
CA VAL A 37 3.81 -11.23 2.20
C VAL A 37 2.62 -11.40 1.24
N THR A 38 1.64 -12.20 1.66
CA THR A 38 0.38 -12.35 0.91
C THR A 38 -0.73 -11.58 1.61
N VAL A 39 -1.33 -10.61 0.91
CA VAL A 39 -2.51 -9.88 1.38
C VAL A 39 -3.77 -10.64 0.99
N GLY A 40 -4.52 -11.12 1.98
CA GLY A 40 -5.77 -11.85 1.80
C GLY A 40 -7.01 -10.96 1.83
N PRO A 41 -8.21 -11.51 1.50
CA PRO A 41 -9.45 -10.77 1.59
C PRO A 41 -9.79 -10.37 3.03
N GLY A 42 -9.96 -9.07 3.27
CA GLY A 42 -10.27 -8.52 4.58
C GLY A 42 -9.05 -8.06 5.38
N ASP A 43 -7.84 -8.33 4.89
CA ASP A 43 -6.62 -7.76 5.43
C ASP A 43 -6.53 -6.26 5.09
N GLU A 44 -5.90 -5.50 5.97
CA GLU A 44 -5.70 -4.06 5.81
C GLU A 44 -4.20 -3.78 5.64
N VAL A 45 -3.89 -2.90 4.68
CA VAL A 45 -2.51 -2.44 4.43
C VAL A 45 -2.45 -0.95 4.73
N LEU A 46 -1.49 -0.57 5.59
CA LEU A 46 -1.20 0.83 5.91
C LEU A 46 0.22 1.17 5.45
N VAL A 47 0.34 2.12 4.52
CA VAL A 47 1.64 2.64 4.10
C VAL A 47 2.09 3.71 5.08
N HIS A 48 3.28 3.51 5.65
CA HIS A 48 3.92 4.47 6.55
C HIS A 48 4.85 5.41 5.77
N GLY A 49 5.02 6.64 6.26
CA GLY A 49 5.98 7.59 5.69
C GLY A 49 5.42 9.00 5.50
N GLU A 50 6.23 9.84 4.87
CA GLU A 50 5.82 11.19 4.46
C GLU A 50 4.98 11.15 3.18
N GLU A 51 4.30 12.26 2.89
CA GLU A 51 3.52 12.42 1.67
C GLU A 51 4.41 12.34 0.41
N ILE A 52 4.01 11.52 -0.56
CA ILE A 52 4.67 11.42 -1.87
C ILE A 52 3.96 12.36 -2.84
N ARG A 53 4.67 13.42 -3.28
CA ARG A 53 4.19 14.36 -4.31
C ARG A 53 4.92 14.11 -5.63
N VAL A 54 4.17 13.81 -6.68
CA VAL A 54 4.69 13.67 -8.05
C VAL A 54 3.99 14.68 -8.96
N PRO A 55 4.73 15.60 -9.61
CA PRO A 55 4.16 16.55 -10.56
C PRO A 55 3.45 15.87 -11.72
N TYR A 56 2.53 16.59 -12.36
CA TYR A 56 1.89 16.09 -13.57
C TYR A 56 2.90 15.96 -14.72
N GLY A 57 2.87 14.82 -15.41
CA GLY A 57 3.83 14.41 -16.43
C GLY A 57 5.00 13.56 -15.92
N GLU A 58 5.04 13.24 -14.61
CA GLU A 58 6.17 12.53 -13.99
C GLU A 58 5.79 11.17 -13.38
N THR A 59 6.81 10.37 -13.07
CA THR A 59 6.70 9.07 -12.38
C THR A 59 7.84 8.93 -11.37
N ARG A 60 7.54 8.32 -10.22
CA ARG A 60 8.50 8.05 -9.15
C ARG A 60 8.36 6.61 -8.65
N GLU A 61 9.48 6.02 -8.25
CA GLU A 61 9.61 4.72 -7.57
C GLU A 61 10.25 4.89 -6.19
#